data_AF-A0A7V2KVP7-F1
#
_entry.id   AF-A0A7V2KVP7-F1
#
_cell.length_a   1.000
_cell.length_b   1.000
_cell.length_c   1.000
_cell.angle_alpha   90.00
_cell.angle_beta   90.00
_cell.angle_gamma   90.00
#
_symmetry.space_group_name_H-M   'P 1'
#
loop_
_entity.id
_entity.type
_entity.pdbx_description
1 polymer ?
#
loop_
_entity_poly.entity_id
_entity_poly.type
_entity_poly.pdbx_seq_one_letter_code
_entity_poly.pdbx_strand_id
1 'polypeptide(L)'
;MFDFMQMANTPQSQEMLFRLMSQQMGQAPPDVREAISRVEVIVKRNERGFELRIGSSDHERVESMVRELVDSWINLLSRGFQAVGYRVKIYE
;
A
#
# COMPACT_ATOMS: atom_id res chain seq x y z
N MET A 1 -10.86 12.25 1.74
CA MET A 1 -11.24 10.90 1.26
C MET A 1 -11.41 10.88 -0.27
N PHE A 2 -12.21 11.78 -0.85
CA PHE A 2 -12.42 11.87 -2.30
C PHE A 2 -11.17 12.35 -3.09
N ASP A 3 -10.31 13.16 -2.48
CA ASP A 3 -9.11 13.72 -3.15
C ASP A 3 -7.99 12.71 -3.45
N PHE A 4 -7.82 11.66 -2.64
CA PHE A 4 -6.72 10.69 -2.86
C PHE A 4 -7.00 9.78 -4.06
N MET A 5 -8.26 9.36 -4.22
CA MET A 5 -8.72 8.63 -5.40
C MET A 5 -8.67 9.50 -6.66
N GLN A 6 -9.00 10.79 -6.58
CA GLN A 6 -8.88 11.70 -7.72
C GLN A 6 -7.42 11.99 -8.10
N MET A 7 -6.53 12.18 -7.12
CA MET A 7 -5.09 12.32 -7.37
C MET A 7 -4.45 11.05 -7.95
N ALA A 8 -4.99 9.87 -7.69
CA ALA A 8 -4.49 8.62 -8.27
C ALA A 8 -4.96 8.38 -9.72
N ASN A 9 -5.85 9.21 -10.27
CA ASN A 9 -6.52 8.93 -11.55
C ASN A 9 -5.98 9.71 -12.76
N THR A 10 -5.12 10.71 -12.56
CA THR A 10 -4.44 11.40 -13.68
C THR A 10 -2.93 11.07 -13.65
N PRO A 11 -2.27 10.93 -14.82
CA PRO A 11 -0.83 10.67 -14.86
C PRO A 11 -0.01 11.74 -14.12
N GLN A 12 -0.42 13.01 -14.15
CA GLN A 12 0.30 14.08 -13.46
C GLN A 12 0.20 13.96 -11.93
N SER A 13 -0.98 13.64 -11.41
CA SER A 13 -1.18 13.50 -9.97
C SER A 13 -0.58 12.20 -9.42
N GLN A 14 -0.55 11.12 -10.22
CA GLN A 14 0.22 9.91 -9.90
C GLN A 14 1.71 10.21 -9.78
N GLU A 15 2.30 10.94 -10.74
CA GLU A 15 3.71 11.33 -10.71
C GLU A 15 4.04 12.18 -9.47
N MET A 16 3.18 13.14 -9.13
CA MET A 16 3.34 13.94 -7.91
C MET A 16 3.30 13.06 -6.65
N LEU A 17 2.37 12.11 -6.58
CA LEU A 17 2.28 11.16 -5.47
C LEU A 17 3.53 10.31 -5.35
N PHE A 18 4.04 9.75 -6.46
CA PHE A 18 5.27 8.97 -6.48
C PHE A 18 6.49 9.78 -6.00
N ARG A 19 6.59 11.04 -6.41
CA ARG A 19 7.67 11.93 -5.93
C ARG A 19 7.60 12.16 -4.43
N LEU A 20 6.42 12.43 -3.88
CA LEU A 20 6.24 12.63 -2.44
C LEU A 20 6.60 11.36 -1.65
N MET A 21 6.13 10.20 -2.11
CA MET A 21 6.49 8.91 -1.50
C MET A 21 8.00 8.65 -1.55
N SER A 22 8.63 8.94 -2.69
CA SER A 22 10.09 8.75 -2.88
C SER A 22 10.90 9.68 -1.97
N GLN A 23 10.47 10.94 -1.82
CA GLN A 23 11.10 11.90 -0.91
C GLN A 23 11.00 11.47 0.56
N GLN A 24 9.82 10.98 0.97
CA GLN A 24 9.61 10.47 2.32
C GLN A 24 10.51 9.25 2.59
N MET A 25 10.62 8.35 1.62
CA MET A 25 11.51 7.19 1.72
C MET A 25 12.99 7.58 1.77
N GLY A 26 13.40 8.64 1.06
CA GLY A 26 14.75 9.19 1.12
C GLY A 26 15.14 9.74 2.50
N GLN A 27 14.15 10.16 3.31
CA GLN A 27 14.34 10.66 4.67
C GLN A 27 14.34 9.55 5.74
N ALA A 28 14.00 8.31 5.38
CA ALA A 28 14.03 7.21 6.33
C ALA A 28 15.48 6.89 6.76
N PRO A 29 15.69 6.44 8.02
CA PRO A 29 17.01 6.00 8.48
C PRO A 29 17.64 4.95 7.54
N PRO A 30 18.98 4.95 7.36
CA PRO A 30 19.65 4.06 6.40
C PRO A 30 19.36 2.57 6.62
N ASP A 31 19.34 2.13 7.87
CA ASP A 31 19.01 0.76 8.32
C ASP A 31 17.58 0.37 7.91
N VAL A 32 16.62 1.27 8.09
CA VAL A 32 15.22 1.07 7.70
C VAL A 32 15.09 0.98 6.17
N ARG A 33 15.79 1.86 5.44
CA ARG A 33 15.78 1.85 3.97
C ARG A 33 16.37 0.57 3.41
N GLU A 34 17.48 0.10 3.98
CA GLU A 34 18.11 -1.14 3.58
C GLU A 34 17.20 -2.33 3.85
N ALA A 35 16.57 -2.39 5.02
CA ALA A 35 15.63 -3.44 5.37
C ALA A 35 14.40 -3.46 4.45
N ILE A 36 13.82 -2.30 4.12
CA ILE A 36 12.71 -2.20 3.15
C ILE A 36 13.14 -2.68 1.76
N SER A 37 14.37 -2.40 1.33
CA SER A 37 14.87 -2.84 0.01
C SER A 37 14.95 -4.36 -0.15
N ARG A 38 14.96 -5.10 0.96
CA ARG A 38 14.95 -6.58 0.97
C ARG A 38 13.54 -7.18 0.99
N VAL A 39 12.51 -6.37 1.24
CA VAL A 39 11.12 -6.83 1.26
C VAL A 39 10.62 -6.97 -0.18
N GLU A 40 10.35 -8.20 -0.62
CA GLU A 40 9.74 -8.46 -1.92
C GLU A 40 8.25 -8.17 -1.91
N VAL A 41 7.75 -7.46 -2.92
CA VAL A 41 6.31 -7.24 -3.13
C VAL A 41 5.90 -7.88 -4.45
N ILE A 42 5.00 -8.85 -4.38
CA ILE A 42 4.49 -9.58 -5.54
C ILE A 42 3.06 -9.11 -5.81
N VAL A 43 2.81 -8.64 -7.03
CA VAL A 43 1.47 -8.28 -7.51
C VAL A 43 1.07 -9.24 -8.62
N LYS A 44 0.07 -10.09 -8.37
CA LYS A 44 -0.49 -11.00 -9.37
C LYS A 44 -1.84 -10.49 -9.85
N ARG A 45 -1.91 -10.05 -11.11
CA ARG A 45 -3.17 -9.63 -11.74
C ARG A 45 -4.06 -10.85 -12.07
N ASN A 46 -5.36 -10.69 -11.92
CA ASN A 46 -6.38 -11.65 -12.37
C ASN A 46 -7.49 -10.90 -13.17
N GLU A 47 -8.52 -11.62 -13.65
CA GLU A 47 -9.52 -11.08 -14.58
C GLU A 47 -10.21 -9.80 -14.07
N ARG A 48 -10.47 -9.69 -12.77
CA ARG A 48 -11.23 -8.57 -12.17
C ARG A 48 -10.60 -8.02 -10.89
N GLY A 49 -9.31 -8.24 -10.69
CA GLY A 49 -8.63 -7.90 -9.45
C GLY A 49 -7.15 -8.26 -9.47
N PHE A 50 -6.58 -8.37 -8.27
CA PHE A 50 -5.19 -8.74 -8.07
C PHE A 50 -5.01 -9.40 -6.70
N GLU A 51 -3.89 -10.08 -6.54
CA GLU A 51 -3.37 -10.56 -5.27
C GLU A 51 -2.07 -9.82 -4.97
N LEU A 52 -1.93 -9.29 -3.77
CA LEU A 52 -0.73 -8.62 -3.28
C LEU A 52 -0.12 -9.51 -2.19
N ARG A 53 1.16 -9.85 -2.34
CA ARG A 53 1.94 -10.51 -1.29
C ARG A 53 3.12 -9.63 -0.95
N ILE A 54 3.32 -9.39 0.34
CA ILE A 54 4.45 -8.62 0.88
C ILE A 54 5.30 -9.61 1.68
N GLY A 55 6.59 -9.70 1.37
CA GLY A 55 7.54 -10.55 2.07
C GLY A 55 7.81 -10.04 3.49
N SER A 56 8.38 -10.92 4.32
CA SER A 56 8.83 -10.56 5.66
C SER A 56 10.14 -9.77 5.62
N SER A 57 10.34 -8.93 6.63
CA SER A 57 11.60 -8.27 6.98
C SER A 57 12.18 -8.88 8.27
N ASP A 58 13.50 -8.86 8.37
CA ASP A 58 14.24 -9.14 9.60
C ASP A 58 14.30 -7.93 10.55
N HIS A 59 13.78 -6.78 10.11
CA HIS A 59 13.81 -5.53 10.84
C HIS A 59 12.45 -5.24 11.49
N GLU A 60 12.38 -5.23 12.83
CA GLU A 60 11.11 -5.11 13.59
C GLU A 60 10.27 -3.89 13.22
N ARG A 61 10.91 -2.73 13.02
CA ARG A 61 10.22 -1.52 12.57
C ARG A 61 9.57 -1.69 11.19
N VAL A 62 10.26 -2.34 10.25
CA VAL A 62 9.74 -2.58 8.90
C VAL A 62 8.59 -3.57 8.94
N GLU A 63 8.70 -4.63 9.75
CA GLU A 63 7.60 -5.57 9.99
C GLU A 63 6.35 -4.85 10.54
N SER A 64 6.53 -3.98 11.52
CA SER A 64 5.43 -3.18 12.08
C SER A 64 4.79 -2.28 11.01
N MET A 65 5.61 -1.61 10.20
CA MET A 65 5.13 -0.77 9.09
C MET A 65 4.34 -1.58 8.05
N VAL A 66 4.80 -2.79 7.70
CA VAL A 66 4.09 -3.66 6.75
C VAL A 66 2.74 -4.09 7.30
N ARG A 67 2.65 -4.46 8.59
CA ARG A 67 1.38 -4.83 9.23
C ARG A 67 0.40 -3.67 9.24
N GLU A 68 0.84 -2.50 9.69
CA GLU A 68 0.01 -1.28 9.70
C GLU A 68 -0.47 -0.89 8.30
N LEU A 69 0.39 -1.04 7.29
CA LEU A 69 0.06 -0.80 5.89
C LEU A 69 -1.04 -1.76 5.41
N VAL A 70 -0.89 -3.06 5.65
CA VAL A 70 -1.86 -4.08 5.26
C VAL A 70 -3.22 -3.82 5.92
N ASP A 71 -3.23 -3.57 7.23
CA ASP A 71 -4.46 -3.27 7.98
C ASP A 71 -5.15 -2.00 7.47
N SER A 72 -4.37 -0.97 7.16
CA SER A 72 -4.89 0.29 6.61
C SER A 72 -5.55 0.07 5.24
N TRP A 73 -4.93 -0.72 4.36
CA TRP A 73 -5.50 -1.04 3.05
C TRP A 73 -6.75 -1.90 3.14
N ILE A 74 -6.77 -2.92 4.01
CA ILE A 74 -7.96 -3.76 4.25
C ILE A 74 -9.11 -2.88 4.73
N ASN A 75 -8.87 -1.99 5.70
CA ASN A 75 -9.86 -1.06 6.21
C ASN A 75 -10.36 -0.08 5.14
N LEU A 76 -9.45 0.51 4.36
CA LEU A 76 -9.80 1.47 3.30
C LEU A 76 -10.66 0.81 2.22
N LEU A 77 -10.23 -0.35 1.70
CA LEU A 77 -10.93 -1.07 0.64
C LEU A 77 -12.28 -1.58 1.11
N SER A 78 -12.34 -2.21 2.29
CA SER A 78 -13.60 -2.74 2.83
C SER A 78 -14.64 -1.63 3.02
N ARG A 79 -14.28 -0.53 3.69
CA ARG A 79 -15.18 0.60 3.90
C ARG A 79 -15.55 1.28 2.59
N GLY A 80 -14.59 1.43 1.67
CA GLY A 80 -14.84 2.03 0.35
C GLY A 80 -15.90 1.27 -0.44
N PHE A 81 -15.77 -0.06 -0.55
CA PHE A 81 -16.74 -0.90 -1.25
C PHE A 81 -18.09 -0.98 -0.53
N GLN A 82 -18.09 -1.04 0.81
CA GLN A 82 -19.33 -1.02 1.60
C GLN A 82 -20.11 0.28 1.41
N ALA A 83 -19.42 1.43 1.38
CA ALA A 83 -20.06 2.75 1.24
C ALA A 83 -20.84 2.93 -0.07
N VAL A 84 -20.47 2.19 -1.12
CA VAL A 84 -21.17 2.19 -2.42
C VAL A 84 -22.10 0.98 -2.62
N GLY A 85 -22.33 0.19 -1.56
CA GLY A 85 -23.35 -0.86 -1.52
C GLY A 85 -22.88 -2.28 -1.88
N TYR A 86 -21.58 -2.53 -2.07
CA TYR A 86 -21.09 -3.88 -2.31
C TYR A 86 -21.07 -4.71 -1.01
N ARG A 87 -21.31 -6.01 -1.14
CA ARG A 87 -21.05 -6.98 -0.07
C ARG A 87 -19.57 -7.30 -0.03
N VAL A 88 -18.92 -7.02 1.09
CA VAL A 88 -17.49 -7.29 1.32
C VAL A 88 -17.34 -8.52 2.20
N LYS A 89 -16.40 -9.38 1.85
CA LYS A 89 -15.93 -10.51 2.68
C LYS A 89 -14.42 -10.39 2.84
N ILE A 90 -13.96 -10.49 4.08
CA ILE A 90 -12.54 -10.52 4.44
C ILE A 90 -12.24 -11.95 4.91
N TYR A 91 -11.12 -12.50 4.46
CA TYR A 91 -10.64 -13.83 4.83
C TYR A 91 -9.23 -13.70 5.40
N GLU A 92 -8.89 -14.54 6.37
CA GLU A 92 -7.56 -14.63 7.00
C GLU A 92 -6.77 -15.82 6.44
#